data_AF-A0A538PMW9-F1
#
_entry.id   AF-A0A538PMW9-F1
#
_cell.length_a   1.000
_cell.length_b   1.000
_cell.length_c   1.000
_cell.angle_alpha   90.00
_cell.angle_beta   90.00
_cell.angle_gamma   90.00
#
_symmetry.space_group_name_H-M   'P 1'
#
loop_
_entity.id
_entity.type
_entity.pdbx_description
1 polymer ?
#
loop_
_entity_poly.entity_id
_entity_poly.type
_entity_poly.pdbx_seq_one_letter_code
_entity_poly.pdbx_strand_id
1 'polypeptide(L)'
;MDVAIVGAGFAGLAAARVLAERGIAVELFEASERVGGRARTIHDDGTSLPVELGPEFVHGCPEVTLALAREAGAELEEVVDRHHVQRGGRLVDAGDMWSRF
;
A
#
# COMPACT_ATOMS: atom_id res chain seq x y z
N MET A 1 -13.62 4.38 -28.46
CA MET A 1 -13.65 5.27 -27.29
C MET A 1 -12.28 5.15 -26.69
N ASP A 2 -11.59 6.27 -26.56
CA ASP A 2 -10.22 6.29 -26.07
C ASP A 2 -10.24 6.65 -24.59
N VAL A 3 -9.51 5.89 -23.77
CA VAL A 3 -9.50 6.07 -22.31
C VAL A 3 -8.11 6.46 -21.85
N ALA A 4 -8.01 7.64 -21.26
CA ALA A 4 -6.81 8.12 -20.59
C ALA A 4 -6.94 7.97 -19.07
N ILE A 5 -5.90 7.44 -18.43
CA ILE A 5 -5.79 7.34 -16.96
C ILE A 5 -4.61 8.19 -16.52
N VAL A 6 -4.84 9.07 -15.53
CA VAL A 6 -3.79 9.93 -14.97
C VAL A 6 -3.46 9.48 -13.56
N GLY A 7 -2.22 9.02 -13.37
CA GLY A 7 -1.65 8.49 -12.13
C GLY A 7 -1.53 6.97 -12.15
N ALA A 8 -0.30 6.45 -12.02
CA ALA A 8 0.01 5.02 -11.86
C ALA A 8 0.04 4.58 -10.39
N GLY A 9 -0.81 5.14 -9.54
CA GLY A 9 -1.06 4.63 -8.18
C GLY A 9 -2.01 3.42 -8.19
N PHE A 10 -2.27 2.85 -7.02
CA PHE A 10 -3.18 1.69 -6.88
C PHE A 10 -4.52 1.88 -7.60
N ALA A 11 -5.14 3.05 -7.49
CA ALA A 11 -6.43 3.33 -8.14
C ALA A 11 -6.32 3.32 -9.68
N GLY A 12 -5.29 3.97 -10.24
CA GLY A 12 -5.10 4.03 -11.70
C GLY A 12 -4.72 2.68 -12.28
N LEU A 13 -3.84 1.93 -11.61
CA LEU A 13 -3.48 0.57 -12.02
C LEU A 13 -4.68 -0.39 -11.92
N ALA A 14 -5.50 -0.28 -10.87
CA ALA A 14 -6.73 -1.07 -10.75
C ALA A 14 -7.73 -0.74 -11.87
N ALA A 15 -7.92 0.55 -12.19
CA ALA A 15 -8.79 0.98 -13.29
C ALA A 15 -8.28 0.46 -14.64
N ALA A 16 -6.97 0.61 -14.91
CA ALA A 16 -6.33 0.12 -16.13
C ALA A 16 -6.53 -1.39 -16.31
N ARG A 17 -6.32 -2.16 -15.23
CA ARG A 17 -6.52 -3.61 -15.22
C ARG A 17 -7.95 -4.00 -15.57
N VAL A 18 -8.94 -3.43 -14.88
CA VAL A 18 -10.37 -3.74 -15.11
C VAL A 18 -10.80 -3.42 -16.55
N LEU A 19 -10.28 -2.34 -17.14
CA LEU A 19 -10.57 -1.97 -18.52
C LEU A 19 -9.87 -2.91 -19.51
N ALA A 20 -8.60 -3.25 -19.27
CA ALA A 20 -7.83 -4.17 -20.09
C ALA A 20 -8.45 -5.58 -20.11
N GLU A 21 -8.93 -6.08 -18.96
CA GLU A 21 -9.66 -7.37 -18.86
C GLU A 21 -10.94 -7.40 -19.70
N ARG A 22 -11.51 -6.23 -20.02
CA ARG A 22 -12.68 -6.07 -20.90
C ARG A 22 -12.31 -5.80 -22.36
N GLY A 23 -11.02 -5.90 -22.72
CA GLY A 23 -10.53 -5.63 -24.06
C GLY A 23 -10.52 -4.15 -24.44
N ILE A 24 -10.62 -3.24 -23.46
CA ILE A 24 -10.59 -1.80 -23.70
C ILE A 24 -9.14 -1.33 -23.57
N ALA A 25 -8.59 -0.79 -24.66
CA ALA A 25 -7.27 -0.17 -24.65
C ALA A 25 -7.29 1.12 -23.82
N VAL A 26 -6.25 1.31 -23.00
CA VAL A 26 -6.07 2.50 -22.17
C VAL A 26 -4.69 3.10 -22.38
N GLU A 27 -4.59 4.42 -22.27
CA GLU A 27 -3.32 5.12 -22.17
C GLU A 27 -3.16 5.62 -20.73
N LEU A 28 -2.10 5.20 -20.05
CA LEU A 28 -1.84 5.55 -18.66
C LEU A 28 -0.64 6.50 -18.58
N PHE A 29 -0.84 7.62 -17.89
CA PHE A 29 0.16 8.65 -17.69
C PHE A 29 0.54 8.74 -16.22
N GLU A 30 1.83 8.76 -15.93
CA GLU A 30 2.37 8.99 -14.59
C GLU A 30 3.44 10.08 -14.67
N ALA A 31 3.40 11.03 -13.74
CA ALA A 31 4.34 12.14 -13.71
C ALA A 31 5.69 11.75 -13.09
N SER A 32 5.69 10.76 -12.20
CA SER A 32 6.89 10.19 -11.58
C SER A 32 7.61 9.23 -12.52
N GLU A 33 8.88 8.94 -12.21
CA GLU A 33 9.70 7.95 -12.93
C GLU A 33 9.34 6.49 -12.60
N ARG A 34 8.29 6.25 -11.81
CA ARG A 34 7.88 4.92 -11.35
C ARG A 34 6.38 4.84 -11.09
N VAL A 35 5.85 3.63 -11.20
CA VAL A 35 4.48 3.30 -10.78
C VAL A 35 4.40 3.08 -9.26
N GLY A 36 3.19 2.89 -8.73
CA GLY A 36 2.90 2.62 -7.31
C GLY A 36 2.28 3.81 -6.56
N GLY A 37 2.37 5.02 -7.11
CA GLY A 37 1.85 6.23 -6.46
C GLY A 37 2.50 6.44 -5.10
N ARG A 38 1.70 6.45 -4.03
CA ARG A 38 2.20 6.60 -2.64
C ARG A 38 2.94 5.37 -2.12
N ALA A 39 2.69 4.17 -2.66
CA ALA A 39 3.47 3.00 -2.28
C ALA A 39 4.89 3.16 -2.83
N ARG A 40 5.88 3.23 -1.93
CA ARG A 40 7.28 3.49 -2.27
C ARG A 40 8.19 2.86 -1.24
N THR A 41 8.79 1.75 -1.63
CA THR A 41 9.89 1.12 -0.91
C THR A 41 11.22 1.76 -1.32
N ILE A 42 12.06 2.08 -0.34
CA ILE A 42 13.47 2.45 -0.53
C ILE A 42 14.35 1.33 0.02
N HIS A 43 15.34 0.94 -0.77
CA HIS A 43 16.43 0.08 -0.33
C HIS A 43 17.68 0.97 -0.23
N ASP A 44 18.26 1.04 0.96
CA ASP A 44 19.46 1.83 1.24
C ASP A 44 20.57 0.93 1.76
N ASP A 45 21.78 1.07 1.22
CA ASP A 45 22.94 0.23 1.54
C ASP A 45 23.36 0.32 3.02
N GLY A 46 22.96 1.38 3.73
CA GLY A 46 23.19 1.57 5.16
C GLY A 46 22.18 0.84 6.06
N THR A 47 21.16 0.21 5.50
CA THR A 47 20.10 -0.49 6.25
C THR A 47 19.94 -1.92 5.77
N SER A 48 19.75 -2.86 6.70
CA SER A 48 19.50 -4.26 6.36
C SER A 48 18.05 -4.55 5.97
N LEU A 49 17.15 -3.59 6.16
CA LEU A 49 15.72 -3.71 5.88
C LEU A 49 15.27 -2.55 4.98
N PRO A 50 14.35 -2.79 4.04
CA PRO A 50 13.77 -1.72 3.25
C PRO A 50 12.95 -0.75 4.12
N VAL A 51 12.82 0.49 3.64
CA VAL A 51 12.02 1.54 4.27
C VAL A 51 10.83 1.88 3.39
N GLU A 52 9.62 1.78 3.93
CA GLU A 52 8.41 2.22 3.25
C GLU A 52 8.17 3.72 3.47
N LEU A 53 8.01 4.46 2.36
CA LEU A 53 7.65 5.88 2.36
C LEU A 53 6.17 6.12 2.04
N GLY A 54 5.33 5.18 2.46
CA GLY A 54 3.93 5.13 2.06
C GLY A 54 3.12 4.14 2.89
N PRO A 55 2.01 3.61 2.34
CA PRO A 55 1.25 2.59 3.02
C PRO A 55 2.11 1.34 3.26
N GLU A 56 2.30 1.01 4.54
CA GLU A 56 3.12 -0.12 4.99
C GLU A 56 2.26 -1.34 5.38
N PHE A 57 1.04 -1.11 5.87
CA PHE A 57 0.16 -2.16 6.37
C PHE A 57 -1.15 -2.26 5.59
N VAL A 58 -1.65 -3.49 5.46
CA VAL A 58 -3.03 -3.79 5.07
C VAL A 58 -3.84 -4.01 6.33
N HIS A 59 -4.73 -3.07 6.64
CA HIS A 59 -5.56 -3.14 7.85
C HIS A 59 -6.78 -4.05 7.67
N GLY A 60 -7.03 -4.91 8.66
CA GLY A 60 -8.16 -5.84 8.64
C GLY A 60 -8.02 -6.93 7.59
N CYS A 61 -9.14 -7.36 7.00
CA CYS A 61 -9.17 -8.43 5.99
C CYS A 61 -9.84 -7.99 4.68
N PRO A 62 -9.30 -6.97 3.96
CA PRO A 62 -9.88 -6.51 2.71
C PRO A 62 -9.69 -7.54 1.59
N GLU A 63 -10.77 -8.22 1.21
CA GLU A 63 -10.75 -9.31 0.23
C GLU A 63 -10.01 -8.96 -1.07
N VAL A 64 -10.34 -7.80 -1.66
CA VAL A 64 -9.76 -7.36 -2.95
C VAL A 64 -8.25 -7.17 -2.84
N THR A 65 -7.77 -6.48 -1.80
CA THR A 65 -6.33 -6.23 -1.61
C THR A 65 -5.57 -7.52 -1.33
N LEU A 66 -6.13 -8.40 -0.48
CA LEU A 66 -5.50 -9.69 -0.16
C LEU A 66 -5.47 -10.63 -1.37
N ALA A 67 -6.50 -10.63 -2.21
CA ALA A 67 -6.51 -11.38 -3.46
C ALA A 67 -5.42 -10.88 -4.42
N LEU A 68 -5.31 -9.56 -4.59
CA LEU A 68 -4.28 -8.94 -5.42
C LEU A 68 -2.86 -9.23 -4.92
N ALA A 69 -2.64 -9.17 -3.60
CA ALA A 69 -1.35 -9.51 -3.01
C ALA A 69 -0.96 -10.97 -3.28
N ARG A 70 -1.89 -11.91 -3.11
CA ARG A 70 -1.67 -13.33 -3.43
C ARG A 70 -1.39 -13.57 -4.90
N GLU A 71 -2.15 -12.92 -5.79
CA GLU A 71 -1.94 -13.01 -7.23
C GLU A 71 -0.57 -12.46 -7.65
N ALA A 72 -0.12 -11.38 -7.02
CA ALA A 72 1.21 -10.81 -7.22
C ALA A 72 2.33 -11.68 -6.61
N GLY A 73 2.00 -12.77 -5.90
CA GLY A 73 2.97 -13.59 -5.19
C GLY A 73 3.62 -12.87 -3.99
N ALA A 74 2.97 -11.84 -3.45
CA ALA A 74 3.46 -11.13 -2.29
C ALA A 74 3.32 -11.99 -1.03
N GLU A 75 4.37 -12.02 -0.21
CA GLU A 75 4.32 -12.62 1.11
C GLU A 75 3.49 -11.74 2.05
N LEU A 76 2.61 -12.37 2.82
CA LEU A 76 1.73 -11.70 3.78
C LEU A 76 2.02 -12.26 5.17
N GLU A 77 2.39 -11.39 6.09
CA GLU A 77 2.59 -11.72 7.49
C GLU A 77 1.57 -10.96 8.35
N GLU A 78 0.97 -11.66 9.31
CA GLU A 78 0.10 -11.03 10.30
C GLU A 78 0.97 -10.31 11.34
N VAL A 79 0.84 -8.99 11.41
CA VAL A 79 1.60 -8.16 12.35
C VAL A 79 0.75 -7.88 13.59
N VAL A 80 1.27 -8.23 14.76
CA VAL A 80 0.61 -7.95 16.04
C VAL A 80 0.52 -6.46 16.31
N ASP A 81 -0.69 -6.01 16.63
CA ASP A 81 -0.95 -4.60 16.86
C ASP A 81 -0.71 -4.23 18.35
N ARG A 82 0.50 -3.77 18.68
CA ARG A 82 0.84 -3.29 20.02
C ARG A 82 1.32 -1.84 20.00
N HIS A 83 0.54 -0.98 20.63
CA HIS A 83 0.82 0.44 20.72
C HIS A 83 1.37 0.83 22.08
N HIS A 84 2.38 1.70 22.09
CA HIS A 84 2.87 2.36 23.30
C HIS A 84 2.82 3.87 23.14
N VAL A 85 2.55 4.57 24.23
CA VAL A 85 2.61 6.03 24.30
C VAL A 85 3.60 6.44 25.36
N GLN A 86 4.46 7.43 25.06
CA GLN A 86 5.34 8.01 26.05
C GLN A 86 4.57 8.98 26.96
N ARG A 87 4.55 8.73 28.27
CA ARG A 87 3.94 9.61 29.29
C ARG A 87 4.92 9.82 30.43
N GLY A 88 5.25 11.09 30.72
CA GLY A 88 6.18 11.44 31.81
C GLY A 88 7.54 10.75 31.68
N GLY A 89 8.06 10.60 30.46
CA GLY A 89 9.32 9.92 30.19
C GLY A 89 9.28 8.38 30.19
N ARG A 90 8.11 7.76 30.39
CA ARG A 90 7.95 6.29 30.40
C ARG A 90 7.09 5.83 29.22
N LEU A 91 7.45 4.71 28.60
CA LEU A 91 6.57 4.03 27.64
C LEU A 91 5.48 3.28 28.41
N VAL A 92 4.23 3.53 28.05
CA VAL A 92 3.04 2.90 28.63
C VAL A 92 2.25 2.24 27.51
N ASP A 93 1.80 1.00 27.73
CA ASP A 93 0.91 0.30 26.80
C ASP A 93 -0.36 1.15 26.56
N ALA A 94 -0.70 1.36 25.30
CA ALA A 94 -1.81 2.22 24.92
C ALA A 94 -3.17 1.51 24.92
N GLY A 95 -3.19 0.19 25.08
CA GLY A 95 -4.34 -0.69 24.90
C GLY A 95 -4.84 -0.67 23.46
N ASP A 96 -6.16 -0.79 23.30
CA ASP A 96 -6.83 -0.58 22.02
C ASP A 96 -6.79 0.91 21.64
N MET A 97 -5.71 1.30 20.96
CA MET A 97 -5.47 2.68 20.54
C MET A 97 -6.51 3.17 19.53
N TRP A 98 -6.99 2.29 18.66
CA TRP A 98 -7.89 2.62 17.56
C TRP A 98 -9.33 2.83 18.01
N SER A 99 -9.78 2.17 19.10
CA SER A 99 -11.10 2.42 19.71
C SER A 99 -11.38 3.87 20.12
N ARG A 100 -10.35 4.71 20.16
CA ARG A 100 -10.43 6.13 20.55
C ARG A 100 -10.75 7.06 19.38
N PHE A 101 -10.82 6.54 18.17
CA PHE A 101 -11.08 7.29 16.93
C PHE A 101 -12.35 6.80 16.23
#